data_AF-A0A7J6RWJ6-F1
#
_entry.id   AF-A0A7J6RWJ6-F1
#
_cell.length_a   1.000
_cell.length_b   1.000
_cell.length_c   1.000
_cell.angle_alpha   90.00
_cell.angle_beta   90.00
_cell.angle_gamma   90.00
#
_symmetry.space_group_name_H-M   'P 1'
#
loop_
_entity.id
_entity.type
_entity.pdbx_description
1 polymer ?
#
loop_
_entity_poly.entity_id
_entity_poly.type
_entity_poly.pdbx_seq_one_letter_code
_entity_poly.pdbx_strand_id
1 'polypeptide(L)'
;GGNSVLGTNDPASSCQSNLEVIRMGAAWRAVRAANRTLRNVVLAVVDSGVDMTHPDLVNQFWRNPRDGSIGHNFLDDSSNVNDENGHGTHCAGIAGAQANNGIGIAGVANVQLMILKFMGSDGKGPLSGALRALDYAVSNGAAVSSHSYGSTFRSPIFEAAIANADAVGHVVVAAAGNDGLNLDQTPTYPCSFARTIPSMLCVAASTSATTSALSVATFSNVGSAVNIAAPGVNIISTYLSGSYARLSGTSMSTPHIAGVAALLATLGLGGQRITDSITRGRTADLSNSLGASSPGELDALNAVNIGLGQPTSPPRPSSAPTRVPGIVSVPFERSPVHRTPIVVSTSDGCELAGSVWTPQTFAPGAENVFVILVHPWGKLGGSHANMSSLARTLSERDDFQVYFSKGFNCITFDTRGVGRSTGSSTFTGHDEVKDVVAMANYGIENLVTKGGKAQFVLLGSSAGAAIAGSAAPLIDNCIALICIGYTLGHMARVMFGSHIPKLEKFTGPKLFIMGTKDCWTSVSQLVSFVEKLGSSAEYRLVDGAGHFELENSPERAGQIVDWAADFITKAIYHQRKEGEGL
;
A
#
# COMPACT_ATOMS: atom_id res chain seq x y z
N GLY A 1 -24.88 -3.69 4.43
CA GLY A 1 -23.54 -3.07 4.39
C GLY A 1 -23.00 -3.03 5.80
N GLY A 2 -21.68 -2.86 5.95
CA GLY A 2 -21.05 -2.72 7.27
C GLY A 2 -20.09 -3.83 7.63
N ASN A 3 -19.38 -3.61 8.75
CA ASN A 3 -18.46 -4.55 9.36
C ASN A 3 -18.94 -4.86 10.78
N SER A 4 -19.41 -6.09 11.00
CA SER A 4 -19.97 -6.51 12.29
C SER A 4 -18.93 -6.55 13.40
N VAL A 5 -17.65 -6.77 13.09
CA VAL A 5 -16.54 -6.75 14.06
C VAL A 5 -16.33 -5.33 14.59
N LEU A 6 -16.34 -4.35 13.67
CA LEU A 6 -16.21 -2.93 13.98
C LEU A 6 -17.49 -2.35 14.60
N GLY A 7 -18.65 -2.91 14.27
CA GLY A 7 -19.96 -2.41 14.68
C GLY A 7 -20.37 -1.16 13.91
N THR A 8 -20.04 -1.11 12.62
CA THR A 8 -20.31 0.01 11.71
C THR A 8 -21.30 -0.41 10.62
N ASN A 9 -22.17 0.51 10.19
CA ASN A 9 -23.09 0.27 9.06
C ASN A 9 -22.51 0.68 7.69
N ASP A 10 -21.33 1.31 7.68
CA ASP A 10 -20.67 1.88 6.50
C ASP A 10 -20.22 0.77 5.53
N PRO A 11 -20.68 0.74 4.27
CA PRO A 11 -20.47 -0.38 3.36
C PRO A 11 -19.00 -0.80 3.17
N ALA A 12 -18.09 0.15 2.96
CA ALA A 12 -16.67 -0.10 2.71
C ALA A 12 -15.86 -0.35 3.99
N SER A 13 -16.45 -0.23 5.18
CA SER A 13 -15.79 -0.66 6.43
C SER A 13 -15.53 -2.16 6.50
N SER A 14 -16.25 -2.95 5.69
CA SER A 14 -15.96 -4.39 5.47
C SER A 14 -14.60 -4.64 4.81
N CYS A 15 -14.05 -3.62 4.15
CA CYS A 15 -12.75 -3.63 3.48
C CYS A 15 -11.64 -3.00 4.34
N GLN A 16 -11.95 -2.59 5.58
CA GLN A 16 -11.04 -1.94 6.53
C GLN A 16 -10.52 -2.91 7.59
N SER A 17 -9.85 -3.99 7.16
CA SER A 17 -9.20 -4.95 8.07
C SER A 17 -8.18 -4.28 9.00
N ASN A 18 -7.58 -3.16 8.57
CA ASN A 18 -6.74 -2.29 9.38
C ASN A 18 -7.39 -1.87 10.71
N LEU A 19 -8.69 -1.56 10.72
CA LEU A 19 -9.41 -1.18 11.93
C LEU A 19 -9.69 -2.38 12.85
N GLU A 20 -9.83 -3.57 12.29
CA GLU A 20 -10.01 -4.80 13.06
C GLU A 20 -8.71 -5.20 13.77
N VAL A 21 -7.58 -5.14 13.04
CA VAL A 21 -6.25 -5.49 13.54
C VAL A 21 -5.89 -4.64 14.77
N ILE A 22 -6.12 -3.32 14.69
CA ILE A 22 -5.88 -2.41 15.84
C ILE A 22 -7.00 -2.45 16.89
N ARG A 23 -7.98 -3.36 16.77
CA ARG A 23 -9.12 -3.55 17.68
C ARG A 23 -10.00 -2.30 17.87
N MET A 24 -10.19 -1.53 16.80
CA MET A 24 -10.87 -0.23 16.86
C MET A 24 -12.34 -0.33 17.29
N GLY A 25 -13.07 -1.32 16.79
CA GLY A 25 -14.47 -1.55 17.20
C GLY A 25 -14.62 -1.77 18.71
N ALA A 26 -13.66 -2.47 19.32
CA ALA A 26 -13.64 -2.68 20.77
C ALA A 26 -13.25 -1.39 21.52
N ALA A 27 -12.29 -0.64 21.00
CA ALA A 27 -11.90 0.66 21.56
C ALA A 27 -13.09 1.65 21.57
N TRP A 28 -13.86 1.75 20.49
CA TRP A 28 -15.07 2.58 20.46
C TRP A 28 -16.13 2.13 21.48
N ARG A 29 -16.32 0.81 21.66
CA ARG A 29 -17.23 0.29 22.69
C ARG A 29 -16.73 0.64 24.10
N ALA A 30 -15.43 0.53 24.36
CA ALA A 30 -14.84 0.89 25.65
C ALA A 30 -15.02 2.38 25.97
N VAL A 31 -14.77 3.27 25.00
CA VAL A 31 -15.01 4.72 25.16
C VAL A 31 -16.48 5.01 25.48
N ARG A 32 -17.43 4.40 24.76
CA ARG A 32 -18.87 4.57 25.04
C ARG A 32 -19.26 4.03 26.41
N ALA A 33 -18.71 2.89 26.82
CA ALA A 33 -19.00 2.26 28.10
C ALA A 33 -18.38 2.99 29.30
N ALA A 34 -17.37 3.83 29.09
CA ALA A 34 -16.70 4.58 30.15
C ALA A 34 -17.61 5.62 30.83
N ASN A 35 -18.79 5.90 30.28
CA ASN A 35 -19.78 6.84 30.81
C ASN A 35 -19.19 8.21 31.17
N ARG A 36 -18.23 8.69 30.35
CA ARG A 36 -17.63 10.03 30.48
C ARG A 36 -18.25 10.96 29.45
N THR A 37 -18.39 12.24 29.81
CA THR A 37 -18.69 13.28 28.84
C THR A 37 -17.50 13.44 27.90
N LEU A 38 -17.68 13.07 26.62
CA LEU A 38 -16.64 13.22 25.61
C LEU A 38 -16.49 14.69 25.21
N ARG A 39 -15.25 15.16 25.14
CA ARG A 39 -14.93 16.49 24.65
C ARG A 39 -15.04 16.52 23.14
N ASN A 40 -15.50 17.65 22.60
CA ASN A 40 -15.34 17.95 21.20
C ASN A 40 -13.87 18.24 20.93
N VAL A 41 -13.23 17.46 20.06
CA VAL A 41 -11.79 17.50 19.81
C VAL A 41 -11.55 17.90 18.37
N VAL A 42 -10.58 18.79 18.18
CA VAL A 42 -10.09 19.18 16.87
C VAL A 42 -8.80 18.40 16.57
N LEU A 43 -8.77 17.73 15.43
CA LEU A 43 -7.62 17.02 14.86
C LEU A 43 -7.19 17.73 13.57
N ALA A 44 -5.97 18.26 13.55
CA ALA A 44 -5.43 18.92 12.38
C ALA A 44 -4.78 17.91 11.41
N VAL A 45 -5.14 18.01 10.13
CA VAL A 45 -4.50 17.26 9.04
C VAL A 45 -3.62 18.25 8.27
N VAL A 46 -2.30 18.13 8.44
CA VAL A 46 -1.31 19.00 7.79
C VAL A 46 -0.80 18.29 6.55
N ASP A 47 -1.36 18.62 5.38
CA ASP A 47 -1.18 17.85 4.15
C ASP A 47 -1.41 18.67 2.86
N SER A 48 -1.85 18.03 1.78
CA SER A 48 -2.15 18.56 0.45
C SER A 48 -3.57 19.14 0.31
N GLY A 49 -4.35 19.12 1.39
CA GLY A 49 -5.73 19.64 1.43
C GLY A 49 -6.76 18.54 1.72
N VAL A 50 -8.02 18.81 1.38
CA VAL A 50 -9.09 17.81 1.36
C VAL A 50 -10.04 18.05 0.18
N ASP A 51 -10.67 17.01 -0.36
CA ASP A 51 -11.91 17.18 -1.11
C ASP A 51 -12.98 17.74 -0.16
N MET A 52 -13.20 19.06 -0.28
CA MET A 52 -14.06 19.83 0.62
C MET A 52 -15.54 19.44 0.50
N THR A 53 -15.89 18.66 -0.52
CA THR A 53 -17.26 18.22 -0.82
C THR A 53 -17.45 16.72 -0.63
N HIS A 54 -16.41 16.01 -0.17
CA HIS A 54 -16.47 14.56 -0.01
C HIS A 54 -17.59 14.15 0.96
N PRO A 55 -18.58 13.35 0.53
CA PRO A 55 -19.80 13.10 1.31
C PRO A 55 -19.52 12.45 2.67
N ASP A 56 -18.43 11.69 2.75
CA ASP A 56 -17.98 11.00 3.98
C ASP A 56 -17.20 11.90 4.96
N LEU A 57 -16.81 13.11 4.54
CA LEU A 57 -15.98 14.04 5.32
C LEU A 57 -16.69 15.36 5.64
N VAL A 58 -17.64 15.81 4.80
CA VAL A 58 -18.23 17.16 4.90
C VAL A 58 -18.81 17.50 6.28
N ASN A 59 -19.28 16.51 7.03
CA ASN A 59 -19.85 16.69 8.37
C ASN A 59 -18.82 16.63 9.50
N GLN A 60 -17.56 16.30 9.19
CA GLN A 60 -16.47 16.18 10.16
C GLN A 60 -15.59 17.41 10.18
N PHE A 61 -15.73 18.35 9.23
CA PHE A 61 -14.85 19.51 9.21
C PHE A 61 -15.04 20.43 10.42
N TRP A 62 -13.92 20.79 11.03
CA TRP A 62 -13.84 21.93 11.94
C TRP A 62 -14.25 23.19 11.20
N ARG A 63 -14.82 24.16 11.91
CA ARG A 63 -15.09 25.49 11.37
C ARG A 63 -14.45 26.53 12.25
N ASN A 64 -13.64 27.38 11.64
CA ASN A 64 -13.04 28.51 12.30
C ASN A 64 -14.15 29.45 12.79
N PRO A 65 -14.24 29.74 14.11
CA PRO A 65 -15.27 30.63 14.64
C PRO A 65 -15.20 32.06 14.07
N ARG A 66 -14.06 32.46 13.49
CA ARG A 66 -13.83 33.82 12.98
C ARG A 66 -14.39 34.04 11.58
N ASP A 67 -14.19 33.08 10.67
CA ASP A 67 -14.52 33.23 9.25
C ASP A 67 -15.32 32.06 8.65
N GLY A 68 -15.59 31.02 9.44
CA GLY A 68 -16.34 29.84 9.01
C GLY A 68 -15.57 28.87 8.09
N SER A 69 -14.31 29.16 7.78
CA SER A 69 -13.44 28.30 6.98
C SER A 69 -13.15 26.99 7.68
N ILE A 70 -12.84 25.93 6.90
CA ILE A 70 -12.52 24.60 7.47
C ILE A 70 -11.04 24.42 7.82
N GLY A 71 -10.24 25.46 7.62
CA GLY A 71 -8.80 25.43 7.71
C GLY A 71 -8.15 26.50 6.83
N HIS A 72 -6.89 26.31 6.47
CA HIS A 72 -6.10 27.32 5.77
C HIS A 72 -5.14 26.69 4.76
N ASN A 73 -4.93 27.38 3.64
CA ASN A 73 -3.99 27.03 2.59
C ASN A 73 -2.78 27.96 2.65
N PHE A 74 -1.63 27.38 3.02
CA PHE A 74 -0.37 28.08 3.22
C PHE A 74 0.46 28.23 1.94
N LEU A 75 -0.01 27.73 0.79
CA LEU A 75 0.62 27.95 -0.51
C LEU A 75 0.26 29.32 -1.10
N ASP A 76 -0.99 29.75 -0.91
CA ASP A 76 -1.54 30.99 -1.47
C ASP A 76 -2.22 31.89 -0.42
N ASP A 77 -2.07 31.55 0.86
CA ASP A 77 -2.60 32.28 2.01
C ASP A 77 -4.13 32.50 1.94
N SER A 78 -4.87 31.45 1.55
CA SER A 78 -6.32 31.49 1.38
C SER A 78 -7.06 30.48 2.27
N SER A 79 -8.41 30.54 2.26
CA SER A 79 -9.26 29.52 2.88
C SER A 79 -9.56 28.33 1.94
N ASN A 80 -9.04 28.35 0.71
CA ASN A 80 -9.26 27.27 -0.26
C ASN A 80 -8.29 26.12 0.00
N VAL A 81 -8.76 25.12 0.74
CA VAL A 81 -7.99 23.93 1.09
C VAL A 81 -8.31 22.73 0.19
N ASN A 82 -8.87 22.97 -0.99
CA ASN A 82 -9.24 21.89 -1.89
C ASN A 82 -8.01 21.05 -2.28
N ASP A 83 -8.19 19.73 -2.23
CA ASP A 83 -7.15 18.77 -2.59
C ASP A 83 -7.11 18.55 -4.10
N GLU A 84 -5.90 18.57 -4.64
CA GLU A 84 -5.61 18.33 -6.06
C GLU A 84 -4.67 17.13 -6.24
N ASN A 85 -4.18 16.56 -5.13
CA ASN A 85 -3.30 15.41 -5.09
C ASN A 85 -4.04 14.14 -4.63
N GLY A 86 -4.95 14.30 -3.67
CA GLY A 86 -5.76 13.23 -3.08
C GLY A 86 -5.13 12.58 -1.84
N HIS A 87 -3.85 12.82 -1.57
CA HIS A 87 -3.16 12.29 -0.39
C HIS A 87 -3.76 12.83 0.92
N GLY A 88 -4.04 14.13 0.99
CA GLY A 88 -4.61 14.77 2.18
C GLY A 88 -6.04 14.30 2.44
N THR A 89 -6.83 14.17 1.37
CA THR A 89 -8.18 13.57 1.44
C THR A 89 -8.13 12.15 2.00
N HIS A 90 -7.16 11.35 1.56
CA HIS A 90 -7.00 9.98 2.05
C HIS A 90 -6.56 9.92 3.51
N CYS A 91 -5.63 10.79 3.94
CA CYS A 91 -5.24 10.87 5.34
C CYS A 91 -6.39 11.35 6.24
N ALA A 92 -7.19 12.33 5.79
CA ALA A 92 -8.36 12.83 6.51
C ALA A 92 -9.42 11.74 6.72
N GLY A 93 -9.69 10.91 5.70
CA GLY A 93 -10.64 9.80 5.82
C GLY A 93 -10.22 8.75 6.82
N ILE A 94 -8.94 8.36 6.84
CA ILE A 94 -8.43 7.40 7.83
C ILE A 94 -8.62 7.96 9.24
N ALA A 95 -8.23 9.22 9.44
CA ALA A 95 -8.26 9.87 10.74
C ALA A 95 -9.70 10.00 11.28
N GLY A 96 -10.65 10.44 10.43
CA GLY A 96 -11.97 10.80 10.91
C GLY A 96 -13.04 10.95 9.83
N ALA A 97 -13.13 10.05 8.84
CA ALA A 97 -14.37 9.89 8.09
C ALA A 97 -15.55 9.58 9.03
N GLN A 98 -16.73 10.08 8.68
CA GLN A 98 -17.92 9.95 9.51
C GLN A 98 -18.38 8.49 9.55
N ALA A 99 -18.12 7.80 10.65
CA ALA A 99 -18.65 6.45 10.85
C ALA A 99 -20.16 6.45 11.10
N ASN A 100 -20.81 5.36 10.71
CA ASN A 100 -22.24 5.05 10.85
C ASN A 100 -23.19 5.96 10.05
N ASN A 101 -22.74 6.54 8.94
CA ASN A 101 -23.57 7.36 8.06
C ASN A 101 -24.16 6.54 6.90
N GLY A 102 -23.80 5.25 6.77
CA GLY A 102 -24.33 4.34 5.76
C GLY A 102 -23.69 4.50 4.38
N ILE A 103 -22.60 5.27 4.27
CA ILE A 103 -21.81 5.43 3.05
C ILE A 103 -20.34 5.09 3.34
N GLY A 104 -19.57 4.77 2.31
CA GLY A 104 -18.12 4.78 2.42
C GLY A 104 -17.49 3.96 3.55
N ILE A 105 -16.49 4.58 4.19
CA ILE A 105 -15.60 3.98 5.18
C ILE A 105 -15.90 4.54 6.58
N ALA A 106 -15.35 3.88 7.61
CA ALA A 106 -15.31 4.44 8.96
C ALA A 106 -13.94 5.08 9.23
N GLY A 107 -13.93 6.31 9.73
CA GLY A 107 -12.73 6.93 10.29
C GLY A 107 -12.41 6.42 11.70
N VAL A 108 -11.17 6.56 12.13
CA VAL A 108 -10.72 6.09 13.46
C VAL A 108 -11.41 6.84 14.61
N ALA A 109 -11.66 8.14 14.47
CA ALA A 109 -12.33 8.93 15.49
C ALA A 109 -13.41 9.84 14.90
N ASN A 110 -14.49 10.05 15.66
CA ASN A 110 -15.52 11.04 15.35
C ASN A 110 -15.11 12.38 15.97
N VAL A 111 -14.50 13.26 15.18
CA VAL A 111 -13.81 14.48 15.63
C VAL A 111 -13.96 15.60 14.61
N GLN A 112 -13.55 16.81 14.98
CA GLN A 112 -13.52 17.94 14.05
C GLN A 112 -12.17 17.99 13.30
N LEU A 113 -12.19 17.78 11.99
CA LEU A 113 -11.01 17.81 11.13
C LEU A 113 -10.69 19.25 10.70
N MET A 114 -9.55 19.77 11.14
CA MET A 114 -9.00 21.04 10.69
C MET A 114 -8.02 20.78 9.54
N ILE A 115 -8.29 21.36 8.36
CA ILE A 115 -7.54 21.03 7.15
C ILE A 115 -6.49 22.09 6.87
N LEU A 116 -5.22 21.72 6.93
CA LEU A 116 -4.10 22.64 6.78
C LEU A 116 -3.30 22.25 5.55
N LYS A 117 -3.62 22.89 4.42
CA LYS A 117 -3.00 22.63 3.13
C LYS A 117 -1.69 23.38 3.05
N PHE A 118 -0.57 22.67 2.91
CA PHE A 118 0.73 23.29 2.63
C PHE A 118 1.47 22.61 1.48
N MET A 119 0.94 21.49 0.95
CA MET A 119 1.48 20.78 -0.21
C MET A 119 0.61 20.99 -1.46
N GLY A 120 1.27 21.14 -2.61
CA GLY A 120 0.63 21.32 -3.90
C GLY A 120 0.15 20.01 -4.51
N SER A 121 -0.33 20.07 -5.75
CA SER A 121 -0.77 18.90 -6.53
C SER A 121 0.34 17.86 -6.75
N ASP A 122 1.60 18.25 -6.66
CA ASP A 122 2.78 17.37 -6.77
C ASP A 122 3.18 16.70 -5.44
N GLY A 123 2.42 16.94 -4.37
CA GLY A 123 2.69 16.40 -3.03
C GLY A 123 3.88 17.06 -2.33
N LYS A 124 4.32 18.25 -2.77
CA LYS A 124 5.44 18.98 -2.16
C LYS A 124 4.99 20.32 -1.60
N GLY A 125 5.69 20.76 -0.56
CA GLY A 125 5.43 22.03 0.11
C GLY A 125 6.68 22.58 0.79
N PRO A 126 6.77 23.90 1.01
CA PRO A 126 7.89 24.49 1.71
C PRO A 126 7.82 24.20 3.21
N LEU A 127 8.98 24.06 3.86
CA LEU A 127 9.07 23.89 5.32
C LEU A 127 8.37 25.04 6.08
N SER A 128 8.42 26.26 5.54
CA SER A 128 7.71 27.41 6.12
C SER A 128 6.20 27.20 6.18
N GLY A 129 5.60 26.55 5.17
CA GLY A 129 4.18 26.19 5.17
C GLY A 129 3.84 25.18 6.26
N ALA A 130 4.66 24.13 6.42
CA ALA A 130 4.52 23.14 7.49
C ALA A 130 4.61 23.76 8.90
N LEU A 131 5.55 24.69 9.11
CA LEU A 131 5.70 25.42 10.37
C LEU A 131 4.48 26.28 10.70
N ARG A 132 4.02 27.06 9.71
CA ARG A 132 2.82 27.92 9.85
C ARG A 132 1.56 27.09 10.08
N ALA A 133 1.46 25.92 9.47
CA ALA A 133 0.37 24.98 9.70
C ALA A 133 0.37 24.44 11.13
N LEU A 134 1.52 24.00 11.66
CA LEU A 134 1.61 23.56 13.05
C LEU A 134 1.22 24.68 14.02
N ASP A 135 1.75 25.88 13.82
CA ASP A 135 1.40 27.06 14.63
C ASP A 135 -0.10 27.38 14.57
N TYR A 136 -0.70 27.32 13.38
CA TYR A 136 -2.14 27.50 13.20
C TYR A 136 -2.95 26.44 13.94
N ALA A 137 -2.55 25.16 13.86
CA ALA A 137 -3.23 24.06 14.55
C ALA A 137 -3.25 24.29 16.06
N VAL A 138 -2.08 24.58 16.64
CA VAL A 138 -1.93 24.84 18.08
C VAL A 138 -2.73 26.07 18.50
N SER A 139 -2.58 27.17 17.76
CA SER A 139 -3.23 28.46 18.08
C SER A 139 -4.76 28.42 17.96
N ASN A 140 -5.31 27.50 17.15
CA ASN A 140 -6.75 27.31 17.00
C ASN A 140 -7.28 26.11 17.80
N GLY A 141 -6.49 25.58 18.74
CA GLY A 141 -6.96 24.59 19.72
C GLY A 141 -7.07 23.17 19.19
N ALA A 142 -6.36 22.81 18.11
CA ALA A 142 -6.19 21.41 17.76
C ALA A 142 -5.48 20.68 18.91
N ALA A 143 -6.01 19.54 19.34
CA ALA A 143 -5.38 18.72 20.38
C ALA A 143 -4.27 17.83 19.78
N VAL A 144 -4.43 17.46 18.51
CA VAL A 144 -3.56 16.55 17.78
C VAL A 144 -3.34 17.10 16.37
N SER A 145 -2.16 16.87 15.80
CA SER A 145 -1.86 17.10 14.40
C SER A 145 -1.24 15.86 13.75
N SER A 146 -1.67 15.57 12.51
CA SER A 146 -1.17 14.47 11.67
C SER A 146 -0.27 15.04 10.57
N HIS A 147 0.95 14.52 10.49
CA HIS A 147 2.01 14.99 9.59
C HIS A 147 2.53 13.84 8.71
N SER A 148 1.89 13.65 7.56
CA SER A 148 2.18 12.56 6.61
C SER A 148 3.20 12.96 5.55
N TYR A 149 4.30 13.57 5.97
CA TYR A 149 5.38 14.08 5.11
C TYR A 149 6.73 14.01 5.85
N GLY A 150 7.84 14.17 5.12
CA GLY A 150 9.15 14.19 5.74
C GLY A 150 10.27 14.72 4.84
N SER A 151 11.43 14.95 5.45
CA SER A 151 12.67 15.37 4.80
C SER A 151 13.89 14.81 5.54
N THR A 152 15.03 14.69 4.89
CA THR A 152 16.31 14.40 5.55
C THR A 152 16.95 15.65 6.19
N PHE A 153 16.41 16.84 5.93
CA PHE A 153 16.94 18.10 6.46
C PHE A 153 16.49 18.35 7.91
N ARG A 154 17.45 18.43 8.83
CA ARG A 154 17.19 18.82 10.24
C ARG A 154 17.06 20.34 10.35
N SER A 155 15.90 20.82 10.79
CA SER A 155 15.67 22.24 11.09
C SER A 155 15.52 22.47 12.60
N PRO A 156 16.43 23.22 13.26
CA PRO A 156 16.29 23.58 14.67
C PRO A 156 15.02 24.39 14.97
N ILE A 157 14.56 25.22 14.03
CA ILE A 157 13.33 26.00 14.19
C ILE A 157 12.11 25.07 14.19
N PHE A 158 12.14 24.00 13.38
CA PHE A 158 11.04 23.03 13.36
C PHE A 158 11.01 22.17 14.61
N GLU A 159 12.18 21.75 15.10
CA GLU A 159 12.31 21.10 16.39
C GLU A 159 11.75 21.96 17.53
N ALA A 160 12.12 23.26 17.57
CA ALA A 160 11.61 24.19 18.56
C ALA A 160 10.10 24.41 18.45
N ALA A 161 9.54 24.48 17.24
CA ALA A 161 8.10 24.60 17.04
C ALA A 161 7.33 23.38 17.58
N ILE A 162 7.85 22.16 17.35
CA ILE A 162 7.25 20.94 17.89
C ILE A 162 7.43 20.86 19.41
N ALA A 163 8.56 21.31 19.96
CA ALA A 163 8.77 21.39 21.40
C ALA A 163 7.81 22.39 22.07
N ASN A 164 7.49 23.50 21.39
CA ASN A 164 6.48 24.45 21.88
C ASN A 164 5.07 23.83 21.86
N ALA A 165 4.75 23.03 20.83
CA ALA A 165 3.50 22.28 20.78
C ALA A 165 3.40 21.27 21.95
N ASP A 166 4.49 20.54 22.23
CA ASP A 166 4.60 19.64 23.38
C ASP A 166 4.36 20.36 24.72
N ALA A 167 4.96 21.54 24.91
CA ALA A 167 4.82 22.32 26.14
C ALA A 167 3.38 22.74 26.47
N VAL A 168 2.50 22.81 25.47
CA VAL A 168 1.06 23.09 25.65
C VAL A 168 0.18 21.84 25.57
N GLY A 169 0.79 20.66 25.53
CA GLY A 169 0.10 19.36 25.50
C GLY A 169 -0.51 19.00 24.15
N HIS A 170 -0.09 19.65 23.06
CA HIS A 170 -0.47 19.28 21.71
C HIS A 170 0.32 18.04 21.26
N VAL A 171 -0.37 17.05 20.70
CA VAL A 171 0.26 15.81 20.24
C VAL A 171 0.59 15.90 18.75
N VAL A 172 1.86 15.70 18.40
CA VAL A 172 2.34 15.68 17.00
C VAL A 172 2.56 14.24 16.57
N VAL A 173 1.91 13.82 15.49
CA VAL A 173 2.07 12.45 14.95
C VAL A 173 2.68 12.54 13.56
N ALA A 174 3.85 11.94 13.35
CA ALA A 174 4.62 12.06 12.13
C ALA A 174 5.00 10.71 11.50
N ALA A 175 4.98 10.66 10.17
CA ALA A 175 5.39 9.50 9.39
C ALA A 175 6.91 9.26 9.43
N ALA A 176 7.33 7.99 9.55
CA ALA A 176 8.75 7.62 9.55
C ALA A 176 9.43 7.79 8.18
N GLY A 177 8.66 7.72 7.10
CA GLY A 177 9.15 7.73 5.72
C GLY A 177 9.17 6.33 5.11
N ASN A 178 9.33 6.28 3.78
CA ASN A 178 9.01 5.10 2.96
C ASN A 178 10.23 4.59 2.16
N ASP A 179 11.44 4.81 2.67
CA ASP A 179 12.69 4.53 1.97
C ASP A 179 13.38 3.24 2.45
N GLY A 180 12.79 2.51 3.40
CA GLY A 180 13.37 1.31 4.00
C GLY A 180 14.67 1.59 4.77
N LEU A 181 14.75 2.74 5.43
CA LEU A 181 15.96 3.22 6.10
C LEU A 181 15.96 2.92 7.61
N ASN A 182 17.17 2.78 8.16
CA ASN A 182 17.40 2.85 9.60
C ASN A 182 17.65 4.31 10.01
N LEU A 183 16.71 4.91 10.75
CA LEU A 183 16.74 6.29 11.24
C LEU A 183 17.81 6.55 12.30
N ASP A 184 18.45 5.51 12.85
CA ASP A 184 19.64 5.65 13.69
C ASP A 184 20.87 6.05 12.87
N GLN A 185 20.86 5.75 11.58
CA GLN A 185 21.93 6.08 10.63
C GLN A 185 21.54 7.24 9.72
N THR A 186 20.31 7.22 9.19
CA THR A 186 19.79 8.21 8.25
C THR A 186 18.49 8.82 8.79
N PRO A 187 18.56 9.80 9.71
CA PRO A 187 17.37 10.37 10.33
C PRO A 187 16.52 11.14 9.33
N THR A 188 15.20 11.06 9.51
CA THR A 188 14.18 11.83 8.78
C THR A 188 13.41 12.73 9.74
N TYR A 189 13.00 13.90 9.29
CA TYR A 189 12.34 14.93 10.07
C TYR A 189 10.96 15.28 9.47
N PRO A 190 9.94 15.52 10.31
CA PRO A 190 10.05 15.73 11.75
C PRO A 190 10.17 14.46 12.60
N CYS A 191 9.91 13.27 12.06
CA CYS A 191 9.81 12.01 12.83
C CYS A 191 10.91 11.79 13.87
N SER A 192 12.17 12.03 13.51
CA SER A 192 13.32 11.79 14.40
C SER A 192 13.39 12.72 15.62
N PHE A 193 12.61 13.81 15.66
CA PHE A 193 12.47 14.64 16.86
C PHE A 193 11.73 13.94 18.00
N ALA A 194 10.98 12.86 17.71
CA ALA A 194 10.27 12.08 18.73
C ALA A 194 11.22 11.40 19.74
N ARG A 195 12.54 11.33 19.45
CA ARG A 195 13.55 10.89 20.43
C ARG A 195 13.61 11.79 21.67
N THR A 196 13.28 13.07 21.52
CA THR A 196 13.48 14.09 22.57
C THR A 196 12.20 14.81 22.96
N ILE A 197 11.10 14.62 22.22
CA ILE A 197 9.83 15.33 22.45
C ILE A 197 8.75 14.32 22.89
N PRO A 198 8.34 14.30 24.17
CA PRO A 198 7.46 13.25 24.71
C PRO A 198 6.05 13.20 24.11
N SER A 199 5.47 14.35 23.74
CA SER A 199 4.15 14.41 23.09
C SER A 199 4.21 14.23 21.58
N MET A 200 5.34 13.78 21.03
CA MET A 200 5.49 13.45 19.61
C MET A 200 5.56 11.93 19.40
N LEU A 201 4.90 11.44 18.36
CA LEU A 201 4.99 10.04 17.92
C LEU A 201 5.54 9.95 16.50
N CYS A 202 6.59 9.15 16.33
CA CYS A 202 7.14 8.73 15.06
C CYS A 202 6.58 7.35 14.67
N VAL A 203 5.95 7.27 13.49
CA VAL A 203 5.08 6.16 13.11
C VAL A 203 5.62 5.37 11.92
N ALA A 204 5.89 4.09 12.15
CA ALA A 204 6.22 3.11 11.11
C ALA A 204 4.95 2.48 10.49
N ALA A 205 5.11 1.96 9.28
CA ALA A 205 4.07 1.19 8.59
C ALA A 205 4.23 -0.30 8.86
N SER A 206 3.15 -0.93 9.28
CA SER A 206 3.04 -2.38 9.41
C SER A 206 2.13 -2.94 8.32
N THR A 207 2.29 -4.23 8.07
CA THR A 207 1.47 -4.99 7.14
C THR A 207 0.07 -5.20 7.72
N SER A 208 -0.97 -4.73 7.03
CA SER A 208 -2.37 -4.93 7.45
C SER A 208 -2.81 -6.38 7.20
N ALA A 209 -2.66 -7.28 8.18
CA ALA A 209 -3.09 -8.66 8.04
C ALA A 209 -3.75 -9.20 9.31
N THR A 210 -4.93 -9.78 9.16
CA THR A 210 -5.63 -10.48 10.26
C THR A 210 -5.26 -11.95 10.37
N THR A 211 -4.49 -12.47 9.41
CA THR A 211 -4.26 -13.89 9.15
C THR A 211 -2.78 -14.28 9.03
N SER A 212 -1.85 -13.32 8.91
CA SER A 212 -0.40 -13.54 8.88
C SER A 212 0.30 -12.90 10.08
N ALA A 213 1.54 -13.32 10.32
CA ALA A 213 2.40 -12.65 11.28
C ALA A 213 2.57 -11.18 10.88
N LEU A 214 2.28 -10.28 11.82
CA LEU A 214 2.50 -8.84 11.68
C LEU A 214 4.00 -8.57 11.55
N SER A 215 4.36 -7.74 10.57
CA SER A 215 5.73 -7.25 10.40
C SER A 215 5.71 -5.78 9.97
N VAL A 216 6.85 -5.12 10.11
CA VAL A 216 7.04 -3.81 9.51
C VAL A 216 7.07 -3.95 7.99
N ALA A 217 6.34 -3.08 7.28
CA ALA A 217 6.35 -3.03 5.83
C ALA A 217 7.77 -2.74 5.34
N THR A 218 8.21 -3.42 4.27
CA THR A 218 9.60 -3.35 3.79
C THR A 218 10.06 -1.95 3.38
N PHE A 219 9.12 -1.10 2.96
CA PHE A 219 9.41 0.31 2.65
C PHE A 219 9.48 1.20 3.89
N SER A 220 8.96 0.78 5.04
CA SER A 220 8.90 1.66 6.21
C SER A 220 10.29 1.91 6.76
N ASN A 221 10.59 3.16 7.06
CA ASN A 221 11.74 3.48 7.89
C ASN A 221 11.52 2.97 9.33
N VAL A 222 12.61 2.56 9.98
CA VAL A 222 12.66 2.01 11.35
C VAL A 222 13.85 2.58 12.12
N GLY A 223 13.95 2.31 13.43
CA GLY A 223 15.07 2.78 14.27
C GLY A 223 14.58 3.28 15.62
N SER A 224 15.51 3.66 16.50
CA SER A 224 15.20 4.06 17.89
C SER A 224 14.27 5.26 18.01
N ALA A 225 14.17 6.11 16.98
CA ALA A 225 13.23 7.23 16.97
C ALA A 225 11.77 6.79 16.82
N VAL A 226 11.51 5.62 16.24
CA VAL A 226 10.16 5.16 15.93
C VAL A 226 9.48 4.62 17.19
N ASN A 227 8.40 5.27 17.60
CA ASN A 227 7.71 4.93 18.86
C ASN A 227 6.66 3.84 18.66
N ILE A 228 6.03 3.78 17.49
CA ILE A 228 4.91 2.87 17.22
C ILE A 228 4.78 2.51 15.73
N ALA A 229 4.25 1.32 15.44
CA ALA A 229 3.82 0.96 14.10
C ALA A 229 2.28 0.98 13.99
N ALA A 230 1.74 1.24 12.81
CA ALA A 230 0.30 1.11 12.54
C ALA A 230 0.05 0.64 11.10
N PRO A 231 -1.15 0.12 10.79
CA PRO A 231 -1.47 -0.37 9.45
C PRO A 231 -1.18 0.69 8.38
N GLY A 232 -0.29 0.36 7.45
CA GLY A 232 0.16 1.28 6.40
C GLY A 232 0.15 0.67 5.01
N VAL A 233 -0.32 -0.56 4.85
CA VAL A 233 -0.33 -1.29 3.58
C VAL A 233 -1.76 -1.49 3.12
N ASN A 234 -2.06 -1.04 1.90
CA ASN A 234 -3.35 -1.18 1.21
C ASN A 234 -4.55 -0.66 2.00
N ILE A 235 -4.39 0.51 2.61
CA ILE A 235 -5.43 1.14 3.42
C ILE A 235 -6.44 1.79 2.49
N ILE A 236 -7.70 1.39 2.58
CA ILE A 236 -8.79 2.05 1.87
C ILE A 236 -9.23 3.31 2.61
N SER A 237 -9.37 4.42 1.88
CA SER A 237 -9.91 5.66 2.43
C SER A 237 -10.55 6.56 1.37
N THR A 238 -11.08 7.69 1.81
CA THR A 238 -11.68 8.75 0.97
C THR A 238 -10.65 9.30 -0.02
N TYR A 239 -11.10 9.70 -1.20
CA TYR A 239 -10.26 10.23 -2.27
C TYR A 239 -11.03 11.26 -3.12
N LEU A 240 -10.36 11.89 -4.07
CA LEU A 240 -10.92 13.03 -4.82
C LEU A 240 -12.28 12.73 -5.47
N SER A 241 -13.11 13.76 -5.61
CA SER A 241 -14.42 13.70 -6.28
C SER A 241 -15.39 12.71 -5.61
N GLY A 242 -15.38 12.66 -4.27
CA GLY A 242 -16.25 11.77 -3.49
C GLY A 242 -15.95 10.28 -3.64
N SER A 243 -14.76 9.93 -4.15
CA SER A 243 -14.37 8.55 -4.43
C SER A 243 -13.58 7.93 -3.27
N TYR A 244 -13.15 6.68 -3.43
CA TYR A 244 -12.34 5.98 -2.44
C TYR A 244 -11.17 5.30 -3.14
N ALA A 245 -10.00 5.28 -2.52
CA ALA A 245 -8.78 4.68 -3.05
C ALA A 245 -8.09 3.82 -1.99
N ARG A 246 -7.18 2.93 -2.42
CA ARG A 246 -6.25 2.23 -1.53
C ARG A 246 -4.85 2.79 -1.72
N LEU A 247 -4.23 3.23 -0.64
CA LEU A 247 -2.84 3.69 -0.66
C LEU A 247 -1.99 2.91 0.36
N SER A 248 -0.68 2.92 0.13
CA SER A 248 0.31 2.32 1.03
C SER A 248 1.39 3.35 1.37
N GLY A 249 1.77 3.41 2.65
CA GLY A 249 2.79 4.32 3.15
C GLY A 249 2.68 4.51 4.67
N THR A 250 3.77 4.98 5.28
CA THR A 250 3.76 5.54 6.65
C THR A 250 2.79 6.71 6.77
N SER A 251 2.49 7.40 5.66
CA SER A 251 1.41 8.37 5.52
C SER A 251 0.02 7.84 5.82
N MET A 252 -0.23 6.53 5.66
CA MET A 252 -1.51 5.90 6.00
C MET A 252 -1.50 5.41 7.45
N SER A 253 -0.35 5.00 7.98
CA SER A 253 -0.18 4.63 9.39
C SER A 253 -0.35 5.82 10.34
N THR A 254 0.20 6.98 9.96
CA THR A 254 0.17 8.23 10.74
C THR A 254 -1.25 8.66 11.15
N PRO A 255 -2.23 8.78 10.23
CA PRO A 255 -3.59 9.15 10.59
C PRO A 255 -4.34 8.10 11.43
N HIS A 256 -3.93 6.82 11.42
CA HIS A 256 -4.48 5.85 12.39
C HIS A 256 -4.08 6.21 13.82
N ILE A 257 -2.78 6.49 14.03
CA ILE A 257 -2.27 6.91 15.32
C ILE A 257 -2.88 8.26 15.73
N ALA A 258 -2.96 9.23 14.81
CA ALA A 258 -3.54 10.54 15.07
C ALA A 258 -5.03 10.45 15.45
N GLY A 259 -5.79 9.57 14.78
CA GLY A 259 -7.17 9.28 15.13
C GLY A 259 -7.31 8.69 16.53
N VAL A 260 -6.49 7.71 16.91
CA VAL A 260 -6.54 7.15 18.28
C VAL A 260 -6.09 8.18 19.32
N ALA A 261 -5.09 8.99 19.01
CA ALA A 261 -4.68 10.11 19.86
C ALA A 261 -5.84 11.09 20.08
N ALA A 262 -6.57 11.45 19.02
CA ALA A 262 -7.73 12.32 19.11
C ALA A 262 -8.88 11.66 19.89
N LEU A 263 -9.12 10.36 19.73
CA LEU A 263 -10.07 9.60 20.53
C LEU A 263 -9.71 9.65 22.02
N LEU A 264 -8.44 9.47 22.39
CA LEU A 264 -7.98 9.61 23.77
C LEU A 264 -8.15 11.05 24.28
N ALA A 265 -7.93 12.05 23.44
CA ALA A 265 -8.18 13.45 23.79
C ALA A 265 -9.67 13.72 24.10
N THR A 266 -10.61 12.99 23.46
CA THR A 266 -12.05 13.12 23.80
C THR A 266 -12.34 12.69 25.24
N LEU A 267 -11.52 11.81 25.81
CA LEU A 267 -11.57 11.40 27.22
C LEU A 267 -10.90 12.41 28.18
N GLY A 268 -10.41 13.54 27.66
CA GLY A 268 -9.74 14.59 28.42
C GLY A 268 -8.26 14.33 28.69
N LEU A 269 -7.62 13.41 27.95
CA LEU A 269 -6.16 13.26 27.97
C LEU A 269 -5.51 14.32 27.06
N GLY A 270 -4.22 14.57 27.26
CA GLY A 270 -3.42 15.50 26.46
C GLY A 270 -1.93 15.19 26.59
N GLY A 271 -1.14 15.69 25.65
CA GLY A 271 0.32 15.56 25.62
C GLY A 271 0.84 14.14 25.85
N GLN A 272 1.87 14.02 26.70
CA GLN A 272 2.53 12.76 26.99
C GLN A 272 1.60 11.66 27.51
N ARG A 273 0.50 12.00 28.20
CA ARG A 273 -0.46 10.97 28.67
C ARG A 273 -1.10 10.21 27.51
N ILE A 274 -1.29 10.85 26.36
CA ILE A 274 -1.80 10.21 25.14
C ILE A 274 -0.72 9.31 24.54
N THR A 275 0.50 9.82 24.37
CA THR A 275 1.59 9.07 23.75
C THR A 275 2.01 7.87 24.61
N ASP A 276 2.02 8.00 25.93
CA ASP A 276 2.24 6.90 26.88
C ASP A 276 1.13 5.84 26.81
N SER A 277 -0.12 6.24 26.65
CA SER A 277 -1.23 5.28 26.49
C SER A 277 -1.07 4.47 25.20
N ILE A 278 -0.74 5.13 24.11
CA ILE A 278 -0.56 4.52 22.80
C ILE A 278 0.66 3.57 22.80
N THR A 279 1.81 4.04 23.27
CA THR A 279 3.06 3.26 23.25
C THR A 279 3.06 2.10 24.23
N ARG A 280 2.50 2.25 25.44
CA ARG A 280 2.36 1.12 26.40
C ARG A 280 1.29 0.12 26.00
N GLY A 281 0.31 0.54 25.19
CA GLY A 281 -0.76 -0.32 24.71
C GLY A 281 -0.37 -1.22 23.55
N ARG A 282 0.72 -0.89 22.83
CA ARG A 282 1.15 -1.55 21.59
C ARG A 282 1.41 -3.06 21.78
N THR A 283 1.39 -3.80 20.67
CA THR A 283 1.73 -5.23 20.67
C THR A 283 3.20 -5.49 21.02
N ALA A 284 3.62 -6.76 21.03
CA ALA A 284 5.04 -7.07 20.99
C ALA A 284 5.71 -6.44 19.75
N ASP A 285 7.01 -6.17 19.88
CA ASP A 285 7.81 -5.55 18.82
C ASP A 285 7.75 -6.36 17.52
N LEU A 286 7.60 -5.65 16.41
CA LEU A 286 7.48 -6.25 15.09
C LEU A 286 8.85 -6.57 14.50
N SER A 287 8.94 -7.68 13.75
CA SER A 287 10.13 -7.96 12.94
C SER A 287 10.25 -7.00 11.77
N ASN A 288 11.48 -6.73 11.36
CA ASN A 288 11.83 -5.92 10.19
C ASN A 288 13.07 -6.48 9.49
N SER A 289 13.20 -6.21 8.19
CA SER A 289 14.29 -6.71 7.35
C SER A 289 15.66 -6.10 7.64
N LEU A 290 15.72 -4.98 8.38
CA LEU A 290 16.97 -4.27 8.70
C LEU A 290 17.61 -4.75 10.01
N GLY A 291 16.93 -5.60 10.78
CA GLY A 291 17.36 -6.00 12.12
C GLY A 291 17.45 -4.82 13.10
N ALA A 292 16.85 -3.67 12.76
CA ALA A 292 16.88 -2.47 13.58
C ALA A 292 15.82 -2.57 14.70
N SER A 293 15.92 -1.68 15.71
CA SER A 293 14.85 -1.54 16.69
C SER A 293 13.55 -1.18 15.99
N SER A 294 12.47 -1.88 16.33
CA SER A 294 11.16 -1.68 15.75
C SER A 294 10.10 -1.75 16.85
N PRO A 295 9.14 -0.83 16.88
CA PRO A 295 8.08 -0.88 17.86
C PRO A 295 7.05 -1.97 17.53
N GLY A 296 6.18 -2.25 18.50
CA GLY A 296 4.94 -3.00 18.27
C GLY A 296 3.90 -2.18 17.48
N GLU A 297 2.88 -2.87 16.98
CA GLU A 297 1.73 -2.27 16.31
C GLU A 297 0.75 -1.65 17.31
N LEU A 298 0.04 -0.61 16.88
CA LEU A 298 -1.08 -0.01 17.60
C LEU A 298 -2.13 -1.04 17.99
N ASP A 299 -2.49 -1.01 19.27
CA ASP A 299 -3.66 -1.67 19.81
C ASP A 299 -4.57 -0.61 20.47
N ALA A 300 -5.57 -0.16 19.72
CA ALA A 300 -6.43 0.95 20.13
C ALA A 300 -7.22 0.63 21.40
N LEU A 301 -7.63 -0.62 21.60
CA LEU A 301 -8.35 -1.03 22.80
C LEU A 301 -7.46 -0.90 24.03
N ASN A 302 -6.22 -1.41 23.97
CA ASN A 302 -5.30 -1.30 25.09
C ASN A 302 -4.92 0.16 25.37
N ALA A 303 -4.69 0.96 24.32
CA ALA A 303 -4.43 2.39 24.47
C ALA A 303 -5.58 3.10 25.20
N VAL A 304 -6.84 2.83 24.82
CA VAL A 304 -8.03 3.36 25.49
C VAL A 304 -8.15 2.87 26.92
N ASN A 305 -7.98 1.58 27.19
CA ASN A 305 -8.07 1.03 28.55
C ASN A 305 -7.02 1.67 29.46
N ILE A 306 -5.77 1.81 29.01
CA ILE A 306 -4.72 2.50 29.75
C ILE A 306 -5.11 3.96 30.01
N GLY A 307 -5.65 4.65 29.00
CA GLY A 307 -6.12 6.03 29.15
C GLY A 307 -7.27 6.19 30.15
N LEU A 308 -8.09 5.15 30.31
CA LEU A 308 -9.18 5.07 31.29
C LEU A 308 -8.74 4.54 32.67
N GLY A 309 -7.47 4.14 32.84
CA GLY A 309 -6.99 3.48 34.06
C GLY A 309 -7.57 2.07 34.27
N GLN A 310 -7.97 1.40 33.18
CA GLN A 310 -8.55 0.07 33.18
C GLN A 310 -7.51 -1.01 32.84
N PRO A 311 -7.73 -2.28 33.24
CA PRO A 311 -6.87 -3.38 32.86
C PRO A 311 -6.75 -3.54 31.34
N THR A 312 -5.53 -3.81 30.86
CA THR A 312 -5.28 -4.14 29.46
C THR A 312 -5.78 -5.55 29.14
N SER A 313 -6.30 -5.74 27.93
CA SER A 313 -6.58 -7.07 27.42
C SER A 313 -5.31 -7.65 26.81
N PRO A 314 -5.07 -8.97 26.92
CA PRO A 314 -3.96 -9.60 26.20
C PRO A 314 -4.05 -9.23 24.71
N PRO A 315 -2.90 -9.03 24.03
CA PRO A 315 -2.89 -8.84 22.59
C PRO A 315 -3.62 -10.01 21.92
N ARG A 316 -4.25 -9.78 20.76
CA ARG A 316 -4.79 -10.89 19.97
C ARG A 316 -3.65 -11.91 19.79
N PRO A 317 -3.85 -13.22 20.03
CA PRO A 317 -2.82 -14.19 19.71
C PRO A 317 -2.50 -14.01 18.23
N SER A 318 -1.26 -13.65 17.91
CA SER A 318 -0.73 -13.85 16.57
C SER A 318 -1.04 -15.31 16.25
N SER A 319 -1.71 -15.57 15.13
CA SER A 319 -1.76 -16.92 14.56
C SER A 319 -0.32 -17.30 14.20
N ALA A 320 0.45 -17.69 15.21
CA ALA A 320 1.76 -18.26 15.04
C ALA A 320 1.55 -19.58 14.29
N PRO A 321 2.24 -19.83 13.17
CA PRO A 321 2.23 -21.15 12.58
C PRO A 321 2.79 -22.12 13.63
N THR A 322 2.08 -23.22 13.83
CA THR A 322 2.49 -24.31 14.70
C THR A 322 3.92 -24.71 14.35
N ARG A 323 4.82 -24.57 15.32
CA ARG A 323 6.25 -24.82 15.19
C ARG A 323 6.48 -26.29 14.78
N VAL A 324 6.91 -26.53 13.55
CA VAL A 324 7.55 -27.79 13.19
C VAL A 324 8.94 -27.77 13.85
N PRO A 325 9.30 -28.74 14.70
CA PRO A 325 10.57 -28.70 15.41
C PRO A 325 11.70 -29.08 14.46
N GLY A 326 12.65 -28.14 14.28
CA GLY A 326 13.99 -28.45 13.79
C GLY A 326 14.45 -27.64 12.58
N ILE A 327 14.72 -26.34 12.76
CA ILE A 327 15.76 -25.66 11.96
C ILE A 327 16.54 -24.76 12.91
N VAL A 328 17.84 -25.06 13.03
CA VAL A 328 18.85 -24.26 13.72
C VAL A 328 19.11 -23.02 12.86
N SER A 329 19.01 -21.84 13.44
CA SER A 329 19.39 -20.57 12.79
C SER A 329 20.89 -20.57 12.47
N VAL A 330 21.22 -20.64 11.19
CA VAL A 330 22.57 -20.36 10.65
C VAL A 330 22.67 -18.87 10.29
N PRO A 331 23.87 -18.26 10.35
CA PRO A 331 24.04 -16.82 10.19
C PRO A 331 23.78 -16.32 8.76
N PHE A 332 23.46 -15.04 8.68
CA PHE A 332 23.12 -14.22 7.52
C PHE A 332 24.09 -14.42 6.32
N GLU A 333 23.65 -15.16 5.30
CA GLU A 333 24.24 -15.12 3.95
C GLU A 333 23.45 -14.15 3.05
N ARG A 334 24.18 -13.47 2.15
CA ARG A 334 23.69 -12.42 1.25
C ARG A 334 22.45 -12.87 0.45
N SER A 335 21.50 -11.96 0.20
CA SER A 335 20.29 -12.20 -0.62
C SER A 335 20.57 -13.04 -1.88
N PRO A 336 19.78 -14.11 -2.13
CA PRO A 336 20.01 -15.05 -3.24
C PRO A 336 19.56 -14.56 -4.62
N VAL A 337 19.13 -13.30 -4.76
CA VAL A 337 18.70 -12.69 -6.03
C VAL A 337 19.46 -11.41 -6.31
N HIS A 338 19.97 -11.28 -7.52
CA HIS A 338 20.63 -10.06 -8.00
C HIS A 338 19.61 -9.16 -8.70
N ARG A 339 19.49 -7.91 -8.23
CA ARG A 339 18.61 -6.91 -8.85
C ARG A 339 19.45 -5.89 -9.61
N THR A 340 19.27 -5.81 -10.93
CA THR A 340 19.97 -4.89 -11.81
C THR A 340 19.00 -3.82 -12.31
N PRO A 341 19.18 -2.52 -11.98
CA PRO A 341 18.36 -1.45 -12.54
C PRO A 341 18.63 -1.31 -14.04
N ILE A 342 17.58 -1.05 -14.81
CA ILE A 342 17.65 -0.87 -16.28
C ILE A 342 16.85 0.36 -16.70
N VAL A 343 17.23 0.94 -17.84
CA VAL A 343 16.45 1.95 -18.55
C VAL A 343 16.27 1.46 -19.98
N VAL A 344 15.04 1.46 -20.48
CA VAL A 344 14.69 0.93 -21.81
C VAL A 344 13.99 1.99 -22.63
N SER A 345 14.47 2.23 -23.84
CA SER A 345 13.82 3.16 -24.77
C SER A 345 12.74 2.44 -25.60
N THR A 346 11.56 3.05 -25.70
CA THR A 346 10.48 2.58 -26.58
C THR A 346 10.68 3.08 -28.01
N SER A 347 10.02 2.42 -28.96
CA SER A 347 10.05 2.82 -30.39
C SER A 347 9.46 4.20 -30.65
N ASP A 348 8.65 4.74 -29.72
CA ASP A 348 8.08 6.08 -29.77
C ASP A 348 8.77 7.08 -28.83
N GLY A 349 9.98 6.76 -28.35
CA GLY A 349 10.88 7.72 -27.71
C GLY A 349 10.67 7.92 -26.20
N CYS A 350 9.91 7.05 -25.52
CA CYS A 350 9.82 7.04 -24.07
C CYS A 350 10.98 6.25 -23.46
N GLU A 351 11.63 6.78 -22.44
CA GLU A 351 12.52 6.04 -21.55
C GLU A 351 11.73 5.45 -20.38
N LEU A 352 11.86 4.14 -20.19
CA LEU A 352 11.18 3.36 -19.16
C LEU A 352 12.17 2.90 -18.09
N ALA A 353 11.92 3.22 -16.83
CA ALA A 353 12.73 2.76 -15.72
C ALA A 353 12.27 1.37 -15.25
N GLY A 354 13.21 0.46 -15.04
CA GLY A 354 12.91 -0.89 -14.59
C GLY A 354 14.03 -1.58 -13.82
N SER A 355 13.84 -2.87 -13.56
CA SER A 355 14.79 -3.74 -12.89
C SER A 355 14.66 -5.17 -13.38
N VAL A 356 15.80 -5.80 -13.60
CA VAL A 356 15.93 -7.25 -13.83
C VAL A 356 16.25 -7.91 -12.50
N TRP A 357 15.53 -8.99 -12.20
CA TRP A 357 15.72 -9.82 -11.02
C TRP A 357 16.24 -11.17 -11.49
N THR A 358 17.48 -11.49 -11.15
CA THR A 358 18.16 -12.72 -11.59
C THR A 358 18.36 -13.66 -10.41
N PRO A 359 17.86 -14.90 -10.48
CA PRO A 359 18.04 -15.89 -9.42
C PRO A 359 19.48 -16.43 -9.39
N GLN A 360 19.96 -16.84 -8.22
CA GLN A 360 21.24 -17.58 -8.12
C GLN A 360 21.16 -18.97 -8.75
N THR A 361 19.99 -19.61 -8.73
CA THR A 361 19.75 -20.90 -9.39
C THR A 361 18.43 -20.86 -10.17
N PHE A 362 18.44 -21.44 -11.37
CA PHE A 362 17.29 -21.40 -12.28
C PHE A 362 16.44 -22.66 -12.20
N ALA A 363 15.12 -22.51 -12.36
CA ALA A 363 14.26 -23.64 -12.71
C ALA A 363 14.81 -24.34 -13.97
N PRO A 364 14.73 -25.68 -14.08
CA PRO A 364 15.28 -26.39 -15.23
C PRO A 364 14.75 -25.84 -16.56
N GLY A 365 15.63 -25.19 -17.34
CA GLY A 365 15.24 -24.59 -18.61
C GLY A 365 14.70 -23.16 -18.56
N ALA A 366 14.71 -22.53 -17.39
CA ALA A 366 14.29 -21.15 -17.21
C ALA A 366 15.42 -20.14 -17.39
N GLU A 367 16.65 -20.57 -17.73
CA GLU A 367 17.83 -19.70 -17.80
C GLU A 367 17.65 -18.54 -18.79
N ASN A 368 16.89 -18.77 -19.87
CA ASN A 368 16.55 -17.78 -20.89
C ASN A 368 15.05 -17.41 -20.88
N VAL A 369 14.32 -17.71 -19.80
CA VAL A 369 12.89 -17.39 -19.65
C VAL A 369 12.75 -16.16 -18.75
N PHE A 370 12.09 -15.12 -19.27
CA PHE A 370 11.90 -13.85 -18.59
C PHE A 370 10.41 -13.61 -18.33
N VAL A 371 10.05 -13.48 -17.05
CA VAL A 371 8.71 -13.09 -16.62
C VAL A 371 8.65 -11.57 -16.60
N ILE A 372 7.85 -10.96 -17.47
CA ILE A 372 7.65 -9.50 -17.50
C ILE A 372 6.40 -9.17 -16.69
N LEU A 373 6.57 -8.45 -15.59
CA LEU A 373 5.50 -8.10 -14.67
C LEU A 373 4.92 -6.72 -15.04
N VAL A 374 3.68 -6.71 -15.51
CA VAL A 374 2.95 -5.51 -15.93
C VAL A 374 2.04 -5.08 -14.79
N HIS A 375 2.40 -3.96 -14.17
CA HIS A 375 1.68 -3.41 -13.01
C HIS A 375 0.30 -2.84 -13.38
N PRO A 376 -0.59 -2.57 -12.40
CA PRO A 376 -1.87 -1.91 -12.64
C PRO A 376 -1.71 -0.57 -13.36
N TRP A 377 -2.74 -0.09 -14.04
CA TRP A 377 -2.64 1.11 -14.87
C TRP A 377 -2.21 2.35 -14.06
N GLY A 378 -1.24 3.11 -14.58
CA GLY A 378 -0.57 4.21 -13.87
C GLY A 378 -1.51 5.29 -13.33
N LYS A 379 -2.59 5.60 -14.06
CA LYS A 379 -3.60 6.59 -13.60
C LYS A 379 -4.50 6.09 -12.46
N LEU A 380 -4.45 4.80 -12.14
CA LEU A 380 -5.09 4.20 -10.96
C LEU A 380 -4.07 3.86 -9.86
N GLY A 381 -2.89 4.50 -9.89
CA GLY A 381 -1.88 4.36 -8.84
C GLY A 381 -0.98 3.12 -8.97
N GLY A 382 -0.99 2.43 -10.11
CA GLY A 382 -0.10 1.30 -10.32
C GLY A 382 1.32 1.73 -10.69
N SER A 383 2.30 0.99 -10.18
CA SER A 383 3.74 1.15 -10.42
C SER A 383 4.46 -0.18 -10.32
N HIS A 384 5.72 -0.24 -10.74
CA HIS A 384 6.55 -1.45 -10.59
C HIS A 384 6.70 -1.91 -9.13
N ALA A 385 6.51 -1.00 -8.15
CA ALA A 385 6.54 -1.34 -6.72
C ALA A 385 5.43 -2.33 -6.35
N ASN A 386 4.26 -2.25 -7.00
CA ASN A 386 3.15 -3.19 -6.80
C ASN A 386 3.52 -4.63 -7.20
N MET A 387 4.44 -4.79 -8.16
CA MET A 387 4.84 -6.11 -8.67
C MET A 387 6.17 -6.60 -8.08
N SER A 388 6.87 -5.78 -7.31
CA SER A 388 8.23 -6.08 -6.83
C SER A 388 8.28 -7.25 -5.85
N SER A 389 7.26 -7.41 -5.00
CA SER A 389 7.17 -8.56 -4.09
C SER A 389 6.96 -9.87 -4.86
N LEU A 390 6.11 -9.83 -5.89
CA LEU A 390 5.82 -10.97 -6.75
C LEU A 390 7.06 -11.39 -7.56
N ALA A 391 7.76 -10.41 -8.16
CA ALA A 391 9.01 -10.63 -8.90
C ALA A 391 10.09 -11.22 -8.00
N ARG A 392 10.30 -10.63 -6.81
CA ARG A 392 11.26 -11.14 -5.82
C ARG A 392 10.94 -12.59 -5.46
N THR A 393 9.68 -12.91 -5.17
CA THR A 393 9.31 -14.27 -4.72
C THR A 393 9.41 -15.30 -5.86
N LEU A 394 9.11 -14.93 -7.10
CA LEU A 394 9.34 -15.77 -8.28
C LEU A 394 10.84 -16.00 -8.56
N SER A 395 11.69 -15.03 -8.24
CA SER A 395 13.15 -15.16 -8.40
C SER A 395 13.85 -15.82 -7.21
N GLU A 396 13.36 -15.67 -5.97
CA GLU A 396 14.01 -16.18 -4.75
C GLU A 396 13.64 -17.63 -4.38
N ARG A 397 12.83 -18.34 -5.19
CA ARG A 397 12.42 -19.71 -4.85
C ARG A 397 13.66 -20.61 -4.67
N ASP A 398 13.81 -21.12 -3.45
CA ASP A 398 14.78 -22.15 -3.08
C ASP A 398 14.13 -23.09 -2.04
N ASP A 399 13.41 -24.10 -2.53
CA ASP A 399 12.86 -25.17 -1.69
C ASP A 399 13.58 -26.48 -1.99
N PHE A 400 14.51 -26.87 -1.11
CA PHE A 400 15.45 -27.96 -1.30
C PHE A 400 14.79 -29.36 -1.41
N GLN A 401 13.46 -29.48 -1.22
CA GLN A 401 12.72 -30.75 -1.14
C GLN A 401 11.83 -31.08 -2.36
N VAL A 402 11.68 -30.20 -3.35
CA VAL A 402 10.77 -30.44 -4.50
C VAL A 402 11.50 -30.19 -5.83
N TYR A 403 11.44 -31.13 -6.77
CA TYR A 403 12.13 -31.08 -8.09
C TYR A 403 11.78 -29.86 -8.99
N PHE A 404 10.86 -28.97 -8.57
CA PHE A 404 10.34 -27.80 -9.31
C PHE A 404 10.65 -26.44 -8.65
N SER A 405 11.67 -26.36 -7.79
CA SER A 405 11.78 -25.33 -6.74
C SER A 405 12.80 -24.20 -6.94
N LYS A 406 13.18 -23.85 -8.18
CA LYS A 406 14.20 -22.81 -8.46
C LYS A 406 13.60 -21.59 -9.16
N GLY A 407 14.28 -20.44 -9.10
CA GLY A 407 13.75 -19.14 -9.51
C GLY A 407 13.70 -18.88 -11.02
N PHE A 408 12.96 -17.84 -11.40
CA PHE A 408 12.86 -17.32 -12.77
C PHE A 408 13.49 -15.93 -12.89
N ASN A 409 13.99 -15.56 -14.08
CA ASN A 409 14.29 -14.16 -14.35
C ASN A 409 12.99 -13.36 -14.34
N CYS A 410 12.93 -12.27 -13.58
CA CYS A 410 11.79 -11.36 -13.59
C CYS A 410 12.20 -9.97 -14.06
N ILE A 411 11.31 -9.28 -14.77
CA ILE A 411 11.49 -7.88 -15.18
C ILE A 411 10.31 -7.09 -14.62
N THR A 412 10.61 -6.10 -13.79
CA THR A 412 9.63 -5.12 -13.28
C THR A 412 9.98 -3.76 -13.86
N PHE A 413 9.00 -2.97 -14.29
CA PHE A 413 9.24 -1.65 -14.86
C PHE A 413 8.05 -0.73 -14.63
N ASP A 414 8.29 0.58 -14.67
CA ASP A 414 7.23 1.58 -14.71
C ASP A 414 6.84 1.84 -16.16
N THR A 415 5.55 1.73 -16.48
CA THR A 415 4.99 2.17 -17.77
C THR A 415 5.16 3.69 -17.94
N ARG A 416 5.01 4.18 -19.18
CA ARG A 416 5.15 5.60 -19.51
C ARG A 416 4.31 6.49 -18.58
N GLY A 417 4.91 7.59 -18.13
CA GLY A 417 4.28 8.54 -17.21
C GLY A 417 4.15 8.07 -15.75
N VAL A 418 4.79 6.95 -15.38
CA VAL A 418 4.83 6.45 -13.99
C VAL A 418 6.26 6.49 -13.46
N GLY A 419 6.42 6.90 -12.20
CA GLY A 419 7.70 6.88 -11.51
C GLY A 419 8.79 7.69 -12.22
N ARG A 420 9.87 7.02 -12.64
CA ARG A 420 10.98 7.64 -13.38
C ARG A 420 10.85 7.49 -14.91
N SER A 421 9.81 6.81 -15.38
CA SER A 421 9.55 6.65 -16.80
C SER A 421 8.99 7.94 -17.41
N THR A 422 9.51 8.31 -18.57
CA THR A 422 9.11 9.50 -19.31
C THR A 422 7.80 9.26 -20.09
N GLY A 423 7.30 10.30 -20.78
CA GLY A 423 6.05 10.22 -21.54
C GLY A 423 4.79 10.45 -20.70
N SER A 424 3.64 10.03 -21.20
CA SER A 424 2.35 10.21 -20.52
C SER A 424 1.46 8.98 -20.70
N SER A 425 0.82 8.54 -19.61
CA SER A 425 -0.08 7.39 -19.63
C SER A 425 -1.35 7.70 -20.43
N THR A 426 -1.81 6.74 -21.23
CA THR A 426 -3.05 6.86 -22.01
C THR A 426 -4.25 6.43 -21.21
N PHE A 427 -5.45 6.93 -21.55
CA PHE A 427 -6.68 6.62 -20.81
C PHE A 427 -7.07 5.13 -20.81
N THR A 428 -6.59 4.37 -21.78
CA THR A 428 -7.01 2.97 -22.01
C THR A 428 -5.86 1.99 -22.00
N GLY A 429 -4.61 2.43 -21.81
CA GLY A 429 -3.45 1.53 -21.80
C GLY A 429 -2.94 1.14 -23.20
N HIS A 430 -3.34 1.83 -24.26
CA HIS A 430 -2.99 1.45 -25.64
C HIS A 430 -1.51 1.66 -25.95
N ASP A 431 -0.96 2.78 -25.53
CA ASP A 431 0.44 3.09 -25.77
C ASP A 431 1.35 2.31 -24.81
N GLU A 432 0.87 2.01 -23.61
CA GLU A 432 1.53 1.15 -22.62
C GLU A 432 1.75 -0.27 -23.15
N VAL A 433 1.02 -0.72 -24.16
CA VAL A 433 1.32 -1.98 -24.88
C VAL A 433 2.72 -1.93 -25.50
N LYS A 434 3.12 -0.78 -26.07
CA LYS A 434 4.45 -0.60 -26.65
C LYS A 434 5.55 -0.68 -25.59
N ASP A 435 5.23 -0.28 -24.36
CA ASP A 435 6.18 -0.34 -23.24
C ASP A 435 6.50 -1.79 -22.88
N VAL A 436 5.47 -2.64 -22.80
CA VAL A 436 5.65 -4.09 -22.55
C VAL A 436 6.46 -4.75 -23.67
N VAL A 437 6.18 -4.40 -24.94
CA VAL A 437 6.93 -4.92 -26.09
C VAL A 437 8.40 -4.46 -26.04
N ALA A 438 8.67 -3.20 -25.68
CA ALA A 438 10.02 -2.68 -25.54
C ALA A 438 10.83 -3.43 -24.46
N MET A 439 10.19 -3.76 -23.33
CA MET A 439 10.84 -4.57 -22.27
C MET A 439 11.21 -5.98 -22.74
N ALA A 440 10.36 -6.61 -23.55
CA ALA A 440 10.68 -7.91 -24.13
C ALA A 440 11.85 -7.81 -25.12
N ASN A 441 11.83 -6.82 -26.02
CA ASN A 441 12.91 -6.59 -26.97
C ASN A 441 14.25 -6.32 -26.26
N TYR A 442 14.24 -5.53 -25.18
CA TYR A 442 15.42 -5.33 -24.35
C TYR A 442 15.97 -6.66 -23.80
N GLY A 443 15.09 -7.56 -23.35
CA GLY A 443 15.46 -8.90 -22.90
C GLY A 443 16.15 -9.72 -23.99
N ILE A 444 15.64 -9.68 -25.23
CA ILE A 444 16.24 -10.35 -26.40
C ILE A 444 17.64 -9.82 -26.68
N GLU A 445 17.80 -8.50 -26.68
CA GLU A 445 19.03 -7.82 -27.10
C GLU A 445 20.14 -7.87 -26.05
N ASN A 446 19.79 -7.81 -24.76
CA ASN A 446 20.74 -7.49 -23.69
C ASN A 446 20.90 -8.57 -22.62
N LEU A 447 19.93 -9.48 -22.46
CA LEU A 447 19.90 -10.39 -21.31
C LEU A 447 20.20 -11.85 -21.64
N VAL A 448 20.32 -12.21 -22.92
CA VAL A 448 20.60 -13.58 -23.36
C VAL A 448 22.09 -13.80 -23.61
N THR A 449 22.63 -14.94 -23.19
CA THR A 449 24.01 -15.34 -23.53
C THR A 449 24.13 -15.73 -25.01
N LYS A 450 25.27 -15.41 -25.64
CA LYS A 450 25.48 -15.65 -27.09
C LYS A 450 25.16 -17.10 -27.49
N GLY A 451 24.04 -17.30 -28.20
CA GLY A 451 23.58 -18.59 -28.72
C GLY A 451 22.24 -19.08 -28.16
N GLY A 452 21.68 -18.45 -27.11
CA GLY A 452 20.36 -18.76 -26.56
C GLY A 452 19.22 -17.99 -27.25
N LYS A 453 17.98 -18.46 -27.08
CA LYS A 453 16.76 -17.78 -27.53
C LYS A 453 15.95 -17.34 -26.31
N ALA A 454 15.72 -16.04 -26.14
CA ALA A 454 14.86 -15.53 -25.06
C ALA A 454 13.41 -15.99 -25.25
N GLN A 455 12.79 -16.42 -24.16
CA GLN A 455 11.37 -16.74 -24.07
C GLN A 455 10.72 -15.86 -23.01
N PHE A 456 9.48 -15.46 -23.24
CA PHE A 456 8.78 -14.51 -22.38
C PHE A 456 7.51 -15.09 -21.79
N VAL A 457 7.28 -14.81 -20.52
CA VAL A 457 5.95 -14.96 -19.90
C VAL A 457 5.49 -13.58 -19.48
N LEU A 458 4.32 -13.16 -19.96
CA LEU A 458 3.73 -11.92 -19.48
C LEU A 458 2.85 -12.21 -18.27
N LEU A 459 3.07 -11.48 -17.19
CA LEU A 459 2.25 -11.52 -15.99
C LEU A 459 1.72 -10.13 -15.72
N GLY A 460 0.42 -9.91 -15.98
CA GLY A 460 -0.22 -8.63 -15.75
C GLY A 460 -1.24 -8.69 -14.62
N SER A 461 -1.37 -7.57 -13.91
CA SER A 461 -2.32 -7.43 -12.79
C SER A 461 -3.34 -6.31 -13.02
N SER A 462 -4.61 -6.56 -12.73
CA SER A 462 -5.74 -5.66 -12.98
C SER A 462 -5.75 -5.13 -14.41
N ALA A 463 -5.77 -3.81 -14.62
CA ALA A 463 -5.65 -3.19 -15.95
C ALA A 463 -4.32 -3.55 -16.66
N GLY A 464 -3.25 -3.83 -15.92
CA GLY A 464 -2.00 -4.37 -16.44
C GLY A 464 -2.17 -5.74 -17.10
N ALA A 465 -3.15 -6.55 -16.66
CA ALA A 465 -3.48 -7.82 -17.30
C ALA A 465 -4.07 -7.63 -18.70
N ALA A 466 -4.88 -6.59 -18.91
CA ALA A 466 -5.41 -6.23 -20.23
C ALA A 466 -4.32 -5.74 -21.18
N ILE A 467 -3.39 -4.91 -20.67
CA ILE A 467 -2.24 -4.40 -21.42
C ILE A 467 -1.31 -5.56 -21.80
N ALA A 468 -0.94 -6.41 -20.83
CA ALA A 468 -0.15 -7.63 -21.05
C ALA A 468 -0.79 -8.54 -22.10
N GLY A 469 -2.11 -8.78 -22.00
CA GLY A 469 -2.83 -9.58 -22.99
C GLY A 469 -2.78 -9.02 -24.42
N SER A 470 -2.74 -7.69 -24.57
CA SER A 470 -2.59 -7.05 -25.88
C SER A 470 -1.15 -7.06 -26.40
N ALA A 471 -0.17 -7.10 -25.51
CA ALA A 471 1.25 -7.17 -25.85
C ALA A 471 1.68 -8.60 -26.20
N ALA A 472 1.09 -9.62 -25.57
CA ALA A 472 1.45 -11.03 -25.75
C ALA A 472 1.57 -11.48 -27.23
N PRO A 473 0.61 -11.20 -28.14
CA PRO A 473 0.71 -11.62 -29.54
C PRO A 473 1.71 -10.77 -30.37
N LEU A 474 2.27 -9.70 -29.80
CA LEU A 474 3.23 -8.81 -30.46
C LEU A 474 4.69 -9.14 -30.08
N ILE A 475 4.89 -10.03 -29.11
CA ILE A 475 6.21 -10.40 -28.59
C ILE A 475 6.61 -11.76 -29.15
N ASP A 476 7.70 -11.76 -29.91
CA ASP A 476 8.29 -12.99 -30.40
C ASP A 476 8.70 -13.89 -29.22
N ASN A 477 8.29 -15.15 -29.27
CA ASN A 477 8.54 -16.15 -28.23
C ASN A 477 7.91 -15.83 -26.86
N CYS A 478 6.78 -15.10 -26.85
CA CYS A 478 5.88 -15.12 -25.70
C CYS A 478 5.24 -16.51 -25.58
N ILE A 479 5.64 -17.27 -24.56
CA ILE A 479 5.23 -18.68 -24.41
C ILE A 479 4.02 -18.86 -23.48
N ALA A 480 3.68 -17.86 -22.65
CA ALA A 480 2.51 -17.93 -21.77
C ALA A 480 2.05 -16.53 -21.31
N LEU A 481 0.78 -16.45 -20.91
CA LEU A 481 0.17 -15.24 -20.34
C LEU A 481 -0.51 -15.55 -19.01
N ILE A 482 -0.21 -14.77 -17.97
CA ILE A 482 -0.84 -14.84 -16.65
C ILE A 482 -1.57 -13.52 -16.39
N CYS A 483 -2.84 -13.60 -16.04
CA CYS A 483 -3.73 -12.48 -15.80
C CYS A 483 -4.28 -12.54 -14.37
N ILE A 484 -3.85 -11.63 -13.50
CA ILE A 484 -4.35 -11.51 -12.13
C ILE A 484 -5.42 -10.41 -12.11
N GLY A 485 -6.63 -10.72 -11.65
CA GLY A 485 -7.74 -9.76 -11.58
C GLY A 485 -8.13 -9.21 -12.95
N TYR A 486 -8.32 -10.06 -13.97
CA TYR A 486 -8.67 -9.57 -15.31
C TYR A 486 -10.03 -8.84 -15.30
N THR A 487 -10.08 -7.66 -15.91
CA THR A 487 -11.19 -6.71 -15.78
C THR A 487 -12.26 -6.92 -16.87
N LEU A 488 -13.31 -7.70 -16.57
CA LEU A 488 -14.39 -8.08 -17.51
C LEU A 488 -15.75 -7.41 -17.24
N GLY A 489 -15.94 -6.78 -16.08
CA GLY A 489 -17.22 -6.14 -15.74
C GLY A 489 -17.58 -4.94 -16.61
N HIS A 490 -18.79 -4.44 -16.43
CA HIS A 490 -19.36 -3.38 -17.27
C HIS A 490 -18.51 -2.10 -17.30
N MET A 491 -18.08 -1.59 -16.14
CA MET A 491 -17.22 -0.39 -16.08
C MET A 491 -15.82 -0.64 -16.65
N ALA A 492 -15.27 -1.83 -16.42
CA ALA A 492 -13.99 -2.24 -16.98
C ALA A 492 -14.00 -2.33 -18.50
N ARG A 493 -15.08 -2.85 -19.10
CA ARG A 493 -15.24 -2.96 -20.55
C ARG A 493 -15.28 -1.61 -21.26
N VAL A 494 -15.74 -0.55 -20.60
CA VAL A 494 -15.71 0.80 -21.16
C VAL A 494 -14.26 1.27 -21.37
N MET A 495 -13.36 0.96 -20.44
CA MET A 495 -11.97 1.41 -20.49
C MET A 495 -11.04 0.43 -21.22
N PHE A 496 -11.21 -0.88 -21.00
CA PHE A 496 -10.27 -1.91 -21.44
C PHE A 496 -10.90 -2.95 -22.39
N GLY A 497 -12.17 -2.80 -22.78
CA GLY A 497 -12.86 -3.78 -23.64
C GLY A 497 -12.20 -3.98 -25.01
N SER A 498 -11.51 -2.96 -25.52
CA SER A 498 -10.74 -3.00 -26.76
C SER A 498 -9.49 -3.90 -26.70
N HIS A 499 -9.06 -4.31 -25.50
CA HIS A 499 -7.95 -5.25 -25.29
C HIS A 499 -8.39 -6.72 -25.42
N ILE A 500 -9.68 -7.02 -25.23
CA ILE A 500 -10.19 -8.39 -25.26
C ILE A 500 -9.94 -9.06 -26.62
N PRO A 501 -10.31 -8.46 -27.78
CA PRO A 501 -10.06 -9.10 -29.08
C PRO A 501 -8.57 -9.21 -29.41
N LYS A 502 -7.70 -8.43 -28.76
CA LYS A 502 -6.25 -8.50 -28.95
C LYS A 502 -5.66 -9.67 -28.17
N LEU A 503 -6.11 -9.89 -26.93
CA LEU A 503 -5.77 -11.06 -26.13
C LEU A 503 -6.17 -12.37 -26.82
N GLU A 504 -7.35 -12.41 -27.45
CA GLU A 504 -7.84 -13.58 -28.18
C GLU A 504 -6.91 -14.03 -29.34
N LYS A 505 -6.04 -13.13 -29.84
CA LYS A 505 -5.05 -13.47 -30.88
C LYS A 505 -3.85 -14.25 -30.33
N PHE A 506 -3.59 -14.19 -29.03
CA PHE A 506 -2.50 -14.94 -28.42
C PHE A 506 -2.90 -16.42 -28.34
N THR A 507 -2.17 -17.29 -29.04
CA THR A 507 -2.49 -18.73 -29.11
C THR A 507 -1.88 -19.55 -27.98
N GLY A 508 -0.89 -18.99 -27.26
CA GLY A 508 -0.25 -19.66 -26.14
C GLY A 508 -1.17 -19.87 -24.92
N PRO A 509 -0.74 -20.69 -23.95
CA PRO A 509 -1.48 -20.97 -22.73
C PRO A 509 -1.73 -19.69 -21.92
N LYS A 510 -2.92 -19.59 -21.32
CA LYS A 510 -3.37 -18.46 -20.50
C LYS A 510 -3.84 -18.93 -19.14
N LEU A 511 -3.39 -18.28 -18.07
CA LEU A 511 -3.87 -18.49 -16.71
C LEU A 511 -4.58 -17.23 -16.21
N PHE A 512 -5.83 -17.37 -15.79
CA PHE A 512 -6.58 -16.30 -15.15
C PHE A 512 -6.72 -16.57 -13.65
N ILE A 513 -6.27 -15.63 -12.83
CA ILE A 513 -6.36 -15.71 -11.37
C ILE A 513 -7.30 -14.62 -10.90
N MET A 514 -8.35 -14.96 -10.16
CA MET A 514 -9.33 -13.97 -9.69
C MET A 514 -9.85 -14.31 -8.29
N GLY A 515 -10.22 -13.30 -7.52
CA GLY A 515 -10.86 -13.50 -6.23
C GLY A 515 -12.36 -13.80 -6.35
N THR A 516 -12.94 -14.56 -5.42
CA THR A 516 -14.38 -14.83 -5.44
C THR A 516 -15.24 -13.62 -5.05
N LYS A 517 -14.62 -12.57 -4.48
CA LYS A 517 -15.24 -11.28 -4.11
C LYS A 517 -14.64 -10.11 -4.91
N ASP A 518 -14.25 -10.35 -6.15
CA ASP A 518 -13.55 -9.40 -7.02
C ASP A 518 -14.28 -8.04 -7.17
N CYS A 519 -15.61 -8.04 -7.22
CA CYS A 519 -16.45 -6.84 -7.38
C CYS A 519 -16.29 -6.08 -8.72
N TRP A 520 -15.26 -6.37 -9.53
CA TRP A 520 -15.07 -5.83 -10.88
C TRP A 520 -15.43 -6.84 -11.96
N THR A 521 -15.22 -8.13 -11.70
CA THR A 521 -15.60 -9.24 -12.55
C THR A 521 -16.32 -10.28 -11.70
N SER A 522 -17.51 -10.74 -12.10
CA SER A 522 -18.15 -11.86 -11.41
C SER A 522 -17.47 -13.19 -11.75
N VAL A 523 -17.51 -14.16 -10.84
CA VAL A 523 -17.02 -15.52 -11.11
C VAL A 523 -17.65 -16.10 -12.37
N SER A 524 -18.96 -15.90 -12.57
CA SER A 524 -19.65 -16.35 -13.78
C SER A 524 -19.14 -15.67 -15.06
N GLN A 525 -18.80 -14.38 -15.01
CA GLN A 525 -18.21 -13.66 -16.15
C GLN A 525 -16.83 -14.21 -16.50
N LEU A 526 -15.98 -14.48 -15.50
CA LEU A 526 -14.67 -15.07 -15.73
C LEU A 526 -14.79 -16.48 -16.33
N VAL A 527 -15.63 -17.34 -15.74
CA VAL A 527 -15.80 -18.72 -16.22
C VAL A 527 -16.27 -18.72 -17.67
N SER A 528 -17.32 -17.95 -17.99
CA SER A 528 -17.83 -17.85 -19.36
C SER A 528 -16.78 -17.31 -20.35
N PHE A 529 -15.95 -16.37 -19.91
CA PHE A 529 -14.88 -15.83 -20.73
C PHE A 529 -13.77 -16.87 -20.99
N VAL A 530 -13.35 -17.62 -19.97
CA VAL A 530 -12.32 -18.65 -20.10
C VAL A 530 -12.82 -19.83 -20.95
N GLU A 531 -14.07 -20.24 -20.79
CA GLU A 531 -14.70 -21.26 -21.64
C GLU A 531 -14.69 -20.84 -23.13
N LYS A 532 -14.93 -19.56 -23.41
CA LYS A 532 -14.86 -19.02 -24.79
C LYS A 532 -13.44 -19.10 -25.38
N LEU A 533 -12.39 -19.01 -24.55
CA LEU A 533 -10.99 -19.12 -24.97
C LEU A 533 -10.53 -20.57 -25.20
N GLY A 534 -11.37 -21.55 -24.85
CA GLY A 534 -11.14 -22.98 -25.09
C GLY A 534 -9.99 -23.58 -24.27
N SER A 535 -9.43 -24.69 -24.74
CA SER A 535 -8.39 -25.46 -24.02
C SER A 535 -7.07 -24.72 -23.80
N SER A 536 -6.88 -23.56 -24.43
CA SER A 536 -5.70 -22.71 -24.24
C SER A 536 -5.76 -21.86 -22.98
N ALA A 537 -6.88 -21.85 -22.23
CA ALA A 537 -7.06 -21.02 -21.06
C ALA A 537 -7.54 -21.84 -19.86
N GLU A 538 -6.97 -21.54 -18.70
CA GLU A 538 -7.44 -22.04 -17.41
C GLU A 538 -7.62 -20.91 -16.41
N TYR A 539 -8.36 -21.18 -15.34
CA TYR A 539 -8.54 -20.22 -14.25
C TYR A 539 -8.30 -20.83 -12.87
N ARG A 540 -7.99 -19.96 -11.92
CA ARG A 540 -7.89 -20.25 -10.48
C ARG A 540 -8.62 -19.18 -9.70
N LEU A 541 -9.38 -19.61 -8.69
CA LEU A 541 -10.14 -18.71 -7.84
C LEU A 541 -9.50 -18.67 -6.45
N VAL A 542 -9.25 -17.45 -5.96
CA VAL A 542 -8.81 -17.22 -4.58
C VAL A 542 -10.06 -16.92 -3.75
N ASP A 543 -10.41 -17.85 -2.87
CA ASP A 543 -11.65 -17.72 -2.10
C ASP A 543 -11.60 -16.53 -1.13
N GLY A 544 -12.71 -15.80 -1.06
CA GLY A 544 -12.90 -14.61 -0.25
C GLY A 544 -12.09 -13.39 -0.68
N ALA A 545 -11.31 -13.44 -1.76
CA ALA A 545 -10.45 -12.33 -2.18
C ALA A 545 -11.18 -11.29 -3.03
N GLY A 546 -10.91 -10.01 -2.77
CA GLY A 546 -11.26 -8.88 -3.65
C GLY A 546 -10.24 -8.63 -4.77
N HIS A 547 -10.61 -7.83 -5.77
CA HIS A 547 -9.81 -7.61 -7.00
C HIS A 547 -8.37 -7.18 -6.71
N PHE A 548 -8.22 -6.16 -5.87
CA PHE A 548 -6.92 -5.60 -5.50
C PHE A 548 -6.23 -6.35 -4.34
N GLU A 549 -6.93 -7.32 -3.72
CA GLU A 549 -6.33 -8.16 -2.67
C GLU A 549 -5.44 -9.27 -3.25
N LEU A 550 -5.61 -9.59 -4.54
CA LEU A 550 -4.78 -10.56 -5.27
C LEU A 550 -3.35 -10.05 -5.48
N GLU A 551 -3.16 -8.74 -5.56
CA GLU A 551 -1.87 -8.12 -5.91
C GLU A 551 -0.97 -7.90 -4.67
N ASN A 552 -1.52 -8.09 -3.48
CA ASN A 552 -1.08 -7.36 -2.29
C ASN A 552 -1.16 -8.13 -0.96
N SER A 553 -1.77 -9.32 -0.93
CA SER A 553 -1.86 -10.17 0.27
C SER A 553 -0.69 -11.15 0.32
N PRO A 554 0.22 -11.11 1.31
CA PRO A 554 1.37 -12.00 1.39
C PRO A 554 1.03 -13.50 1.46
N GLU A 555 -0.08 -13.86 2.13
CA GLU A 555 -0.55 -15.25 2.24
C GLU A 555 -1.08 -15.79 0.91
N ARG A 556 -1.80 -14.94 0.16
CA ARG A 556 -2.34 -15.30 -1.16
C ARG A 556 -1.29 -15.15 -2.25
N ALA A 557 -0.30 -14.27 -2.05
CA ALA A 557 0.85 -14.13 -2.94
C ALA A 557 1.63 -15.45 -3.01
N GLY A 558 1.79 -16.20 -1.91
CA GLY A 558 2.36 -17.55 -1.95
C GLY A 558 1.58 -18.48 -2.89
N GLN A 559 0.26 -18.55 -2.73
CA GLN A 559 -0.62 -19.36 -3.57
C GLN A 559 -0.59 -18.93 -5.05
N ILE A 560 -0.63 -17.61 -5.31
CA ILE A 560 -0.59 -17.03 -6.66
C ILE A 560 0.77 -17.26 -7.31
N VAL A 561 1.86 -17.11 -6.54
CA VAL A 561 3.23 -17.43 -6.98
C VAL A 561 3.35 -18.92 -7.29
N ASP A 562 2.81 -19.80 -6.45
CA ASP A 562 2.85 -21.25 -6.68
C ASP A 562 2.10 -21.61 -7.97
N TRP A 563 0.91 -21.08 -8.18
CA TRP A 563 0.17 -21.27 -9.43
C TRP A 563 0.88 -20.67 -10.64
N ALA A 564 1.45 -19.48 -10.51
CA ALA A 564 2.22 -18.85 -11.58
C ALA A 564 3.47 -19.66 -11.93
N ALA A 565 4.24 -20.10 -10.92
CA ALA A 565 5.45 -20.90 -11.10
C ALA A 565 5.15 -22.27 -11.71
N ASP A 566 4.11 -22.96 -11.23
CA ASP A 566 3.63 -24.22 -11.80
C ASP A 566 3.23 -24.05 -13.27
N PHE A 567 2.48 -22.99 -13.56
CA PHE A 567 2.04 -22.67 -14.91
C PHE A 567 3.20 -22.31 -15.85
N ILE A 568 4.15 -21.48 -15.41
CA ILE A 568 5.36 -21.13 -16.16
C ILE A 568 6.18 -22.41 -16.46
N THR A 569 6.37 -23.27 -15.47
CA THR A 569 7.12 -24.52 -15.61
C THR A 569 6.47 -25.45 -16.64
N LYS A 570 5.14 -25.59 -16.60
CA LYS A 570 4.38 -26.36 -17.59
C LYS A 570 4.54 -25.77 -18.99
N ALA A 571 4.46 -24.44 -19.13
CA ALA A 571 4.64 -23.78 -20.42
C ALA A 571 6.04 -24.02 -21.01
N ILE A 572 7.09 -23.95 -20.19
CA ILE A 572 8.48 -24.27 -20.59
C ILE A 572 8.57 -25.72 -21.06
N TYR A 573 7.99 -26.66 -20.32
CA TYR A 573 8.02 -28.08 -20.65
C TYR A 573 7.29 -28.39 -21.97
N HIS A 574 6.11 -27.81 -22.19
CA HIS A 574 5.34 -27.98 -23.42
C HIS A 574 6.10 -27.46 -24.65
N GLN A 575 6.72 -26.28 -24.54
CA GLN A 575 7.53 -25.71 -25.63
C GLN A 575 8.74 -26.57 -25.99
N ARG A 576 9.39 -27.19 -25.00
CA ARG A 576 10.51 -28.12 -25.25
C ARG A 576 10.07 -29.38 -25.99
N LYS A 577 8.94 -29.97 -25.59
CA LYS A 577 8.39 -31.15 -26.29
C LYS A 577 7.96 -30.87 -27.73
N GLU A 578 7.43 -29.69 -28.02
CA GLU A 578 7.07 -29.28 -29.38
C GLU A 578 8.32 -29.00 -30.24
N GLY A 579 9.40 -28.50 -29.64
CA GLY A 579 10.68 -28.23 -30.32
C GLY A 579 11.56 -29.46 -30.57
N GLU A 580 11.41 -30.53 -29.79
CA GLU A 580 12.22 -31.76 -29.92
C GLU A 580 11.68 -32.79 -30.91
N GLY A 581 10.52 -32.55 -31.56
CA GLY A 581 10.00 -33.37 -32.66
C GLY A 581 9.87 -34.87 -32.33
N LEU A 582 8.69 -35.27 -31.86
CA LEU A 582 8.25 -36.67 -32.00
C LEU A 582 7.89 -36.98 -33.45
#